data_AF-A0A286GJT4-F1
#
_entry.id   AF-A0A286GJT4-F1
#
_cell.length_a   1.000
_cell.length_b   1.000
_cell.length_c   1.000
_cell.angle_alpha   90.00
_cell.angle_beta   90.00
_cell.angle_gamma   90.00
#
_symmetry.space_group_name_H-M   'P 1'
#
loop_
_entity.id
_entity.type
_entity.pdbx_description
1 polymer ?
#
loop_
_entity_poly.entity_id
_entity_poly.type
_entity_poly.pdbx_seq_one_letter_code
_entity_poly.pdbx_strand_id
1 'polypeptide(L)'
;MRTKELPLADRLAALRDAVEVAEGRLDVPEVPQARALLAKAGARAALGDATVVALAGATGSGKSTLFNALSGSEVSTPGIRRPTTGVAHATTWGADGADGLLDWLEVPRRHRHVPEPGLDGLVLLDLPDHDSIRLENRLEVDRLVALVDVLVWVLDPEKYADAAVHDRYLAPLAGHSGVLLVVLNQIDRLDAVAAKECLTDLRALLDREGLSGVPLLAASGRTGAGVAELRGELARRVAARRAASDRLTADVRGMAAGLARHAGDDGDGGAALARRDRGELVDELGAALADAAGVPAVTSAVERSTHRAGVAHTGWPLVRWVRKLRPDPLGRLHLGDERARTSLAPAGAIEVAAVTTAVRRARDVVGEGLPQAWRDDLRRTVEVSETELADRLDRAVAGTDLGSDRVPLWQRAVGGLHWVLALTALVGALWLLALVALGFFQLDDVVPLPRVEGLPLPTLLLGCGLVAGFLLALLARPLVRMRARRRARAAERRLRAAIGTVAQEELLAPMTAVREDAARFREAVHRASR
;
A
#
# COMPACT_ATOMS: atom_id res chain seq x y z
N MET A 1 -31.32 -0.46 -15.06
CA MET A 1 -29.89 -0.32 -15.41
C MET A 1 -29.32 -1.72 -15.57
N ARG A 2 -29.02 -2.16 -16.80
CA ARG A 2 -28.25 -3.39 -17.00
C ARG A 2 -26.85 -3.13 -16.44
N THR A 3 -26.43 -3.90 -15.44
CA THR A 3 -25.07 -3.85 -14.90
C THR A 3 -24.12 -4.07 -16.08
N LYS A 4 -23.34 -3.04 -16.45
CA LYS A 4 -22.39 -3.12 -17.55
C LYS A 4 -21.38 -4.21 -17.17
N GLU A 5 -21.35 -5.32 -17.89
CA GLU A 5 -20.39 -6.39 -17.63
C GLU A 5 -18.98 -5.82 -17.78
N LEU A 6 -18.10 -6.11 -16.82
CA LEU A 6 -16.71 -5.65 -16.89
C LEU A 6 -15.99 -6.34 -18.07
N PRO A 7 -15.23 -5.60 -18.89
CA PRO A 7 -14.35 -6.16 -19.91
C PRO A 7 -13.40 -7.21 -19.33
N LEU A 8 -12.98 -8.17 -20.15
CA LEU A 8 -12.08 -9.24 -19.71
C LEU A 8 -10.75 -8.70 -19.16
N ALA A 9 -10.21 -7.65 -19.78
CA ALA A 9 -8.98 -6.99 -19.33
C ALA A 9 -9.07 -6.48 -17.88
N ASP A 10 -10.19 -5.82 -17.53
CA ASP A 10 -10.42 -5.28 -16.20
C ASP A 10 -10.58 -6.40 -15.15
N ARG A 11 -11.22 -7.52 -15.52
CA ARG A 11 -11.32 -8.70 -14.65
C ARG A 11 -9.98 -9.34 -14.39
N LEU A 12 -9.14 -9.45 -15.43
CA LEU A 12 -7.79 -10.00 -15.31
C LEU A 12 -6.90 -9.09 -14.48
N ALA A 13 -7.02 -7.78 -14.61
CA ALA A 13 -6.35 -6.82 -13.74
C ALA A 13 -6.80 -6.97 -12.28
N ALA A 14 -8.12 -7.03 -12.04
CA ALA A 14 -8.66 -7.24 -10.70
C ALA A 14 -8.24 -8.59 -10.08
N LEU A 15 -8.17 -9.66 -10.87
CA LEU A 15 -7.66 -10.95 -10.41
C LEU A 15 -6.16 -10.87 -10.09
N ARG A 16 -5.38 -10.11 -10.86
CA ARG A 16 -3.96 -9.86 -10.57
C ARG A 16 -3.79 -9.12 -9.25
N ASP A 17 -4.52 -8.04 -9.03
CA ASP A 17 -4.51 -7.29 -7.77
C ASP A 17 -4.82 -8.23 -6.57
N ALA A 18 -5.81 -9.11 -6.72
CA ALA A 18 -6.17 -10.08 -5.68
C ALA A 18 -5.03 -11.07 -5.39
N VAL A 19 -4.37 -11.59 -6.44
CA VAL A 19 -3.25 -12.52 -6.29
C VAL A 19 -2.04 -11.84 -5.66
N GLU A 20 -1.70 -10.62 -6.06
CA GLU A 20 -0.58 -9.85 -5.50
C GLU A 20 -0.77 -9.58 -4.01
N VAL A 21 -2.00 -9.23 -3.60
CA VAL A 21 -2.32 -9.00 -2.18
C VAL A 21 -2.29 -10.32 -1.38
N ALA A 22 -2.69 -11.44 -1.98
CA ALA A 22 -2.70 -12.74 -1.31
C ALA A 22 -1.32 -13.44 -1.26
N GLU A 23 -0.42 -13.09 -2.18
CA GLU A 23 0.87 -13.76 -2.34
C GLU A 23 1.76 -13.64 -1.08
N GLY A 24 2.31 -14.78 -0.65
CA GLY A 24 3.13 -14.87 0.56
C GLY A 24 2.35 -14.74 1.87
N ARG A 25 1.04 -14.52 1.81
CA ARG A 25 0.17 -14.29 2.97
C ARG A 25 -0.89 -15.36 3.14
N LEU A 26 -1.59 -15.71 2.07
CA LEU A 26 -2.61 -16.75 2.08
C LEU A 26 -2.02 -18.05 1.54
N ASP A 27 -1.99 -19.08 2.39
CA ASP A 27 -1.60 -20.44 1.99
C ASP A 27 -2.84 -21.24 1.57
N VAL A 28 -3.34 -20.93 0.37
CA VAL A 28 -4.54 -21.53 -0.21
C VAL A 28 -4.29 -21.98 -1.66
N PRO A 29 -4.85 -23.11 -2.11
CA PRO A 29 -4.56 -23.68 -3.43
C PRO A 29 -5.04 -22.79 -4.60
N GLU A 30 -5.99 -21.89 -4.38
CA GLU A 30 -6.52 -21.00 -5.40
C GLU A 30 -5.53 -19.93 -5.85
N VAL A 31 -4.60 -19.48 -4.98
CA VAL A 31 -3.59 -18.46 -5.32
C VAL A 31 -2.63 -18.92 -6.42
N PRO A 32 -1.95 -20.08 -6.32
CA PRO A 32 -1.09 -20.56 -7.41
C PRO A 32 -1.88 -20.91 -8.68
N GLN A 33 -3.14 -21.37 -8.56
CA GLN A 33 -4.01 -21.64 -9.71
C GLN A 33 -4.37 -20.35 -10.47
N ALA A 34 -4.77 -19.30 -9.75
CA ALA A 34 -5.07 -17.99 -10.33
C ALA A 34 -3.83 -17.38 -11.00
N ARG A 35 -2.64 -17.54 -10.40
CA ARG A 35 -1.38 -17.12 -11.01
C ARG A 35 -1.10 -17.84 -12.33
N ALA A 36 -1.29 -19.15 -12.37
CA ALA A 36 -1.12 -19.93 -13.60
C ALA A 36 -2.11 -19.52 -14.70
N LEU A 37 -3.34 -19.16 -14.33
CA LEU A 37 -4.34 -18.61 -15.25
C LEU A 37 -3.90 -17.24 -15.79
N LEU A 38 -3.46 -16.32 -14.90
CA LEU A 38 -2.96 -14.99 -15.28
C LEU A 38 -1.76 -15.06 -16.22
N ALA A 39 -0.82 -15.99 -15.96
CA ALA A 39 0.34 -16.21 -16.82
C ALA A 39 -0.08 -16.65 -18.24
N LYS A 40 -1.11 -17.51 -18.36
CA LYS A 40 -1.67 -17.93 -19.66
C LYS A 40 -2.47 -16.81 -20.34
N ALA A 41 -3.15 -15.98 -19.56
CA ALA A 41 -4.03 -14.91 -20.05
C ALA A 41 -3.27 -13.65 -20.47
N GLY A 42 -2.08 -13.38 -19.89
CA GLY A 42 -1.31 -12.15 -20.10
C GLY A 42 -0.96 -11.87 -21.57
N ALA A 43 -0.68 -12.90 -22.37
CA ALA A 43 -0.41 -12.76 -23.80
C ALA A 43 -1.68 -12.42 -24.61
N ARG A 44 -2.87 -12.72 -24.08
CA ARG A 44 -4.15 -12.62 -24.79
C ARG A 44 -4.94 -11.36 -24.44
N ALA A 45 -4.76 -10.85 -23.22
CA ALA A 45 -5.43 -9.65 -22.72
C ALA A 45 -4.96 -8.34 -23.39
N ALA A 46 -3.75 -8.32 -23.95
CA ALA A 46 -3.16 -7.14 -24.58
C ALA A 46 -3.88 -6.71 -25.88
N LEU A 47 -4.70 -7.59 -26.49
CA LEU A 47 -5.34 -7.37 -27.79
C LEU A 47 -6.83 -6.97 -27.71
N GLY A 48 -7.39 -6.85 -26.49
CA GLY A 48 -8.79 -6.49 -26.29
C GLY A 48 -9.81 -7.55 -26.75
N ASP A 49 -11.10 -7.30 -26.43
CA ASP A 49 -12.21 -8.23 -26.70
C ASP A 49 -12.73 -8.16 -28.15
N ALA A 50 -12.37 -7.11 -28.89
CA ALA A 50 -12.76 -6.94 -30.29
C ALA A 50 -11.94 -7.84 -31.22
N THR A 51 -12.51 -8.21 -32.36
CA THR A 51 -11.80 -8.85 -33.48
C THR A 51 -11.52 -7.80 -34.55
N VAL A 52 -10.25 -7.45 -34.76
CA VAL A 52 -9.85 -6.45 -35.77
C VAL A 52 -9.51 -7.15 -37.07
N VAL A 53 -10.25 -6.81 -38.12
CA VAL A 53 -10.08 -7.33 -39.47
C VAL A 53 -9.69 -6.18 -40.39
N ALA A 54 -8.58 -6.28 -41.10
CA ALA A 54 -8.18 -5.29 -42.10
C ALA A 54 -8.39 -5.81 -43.52
N LEU A 55 -8.94 -4.97 -44.39
CA LEU A 55 -8.89 -5.17 -45.84
C LEU A 55 -7.64 -4.47 -46.38
N ALA A 56 -6.79 -5.23 -47.05
CA ALA A 56 -5.62 -4.73 -47.78
C ALA A 56 -5.77 -5.08 -49.26
N GLY A 57 -5.31 -4.21 -50.16
CA GLY A 57 -5.47 -4.40 -51.60
C GLY A 57 -4.59 -3.43 -52.40
N ALA A 58 -4.35 -3.73 -53.68
CA ALA A 58 -3.79 -2.75 -54.61
C ALA A 58 -4.85 -1.68 -54.94
N THR A 59 -4.41 -0.49 -55.36
CA THR A 59 -5.31 0.51 -55.94
C THR A 59 -6.09 -0.11 -57.10
N GLY A 60 -7.41 0.01 -57.06
CA GLY A 60 -8.30 -0.52 -58.11
C GLY A 60 -8.71 -1.98 -57.92
N SER A 61 -8.22 -2.67 -56.88
CA SER A 61 -8.67 -4.03 -56.51
C SER A 61 -10.14 -4.09 -56.07
N GLY A 62 -10.74 -2.93 -55.76
CA GLY A 62 -12.12 -2.81 -55.31
C GLY A 62 -12.29 -3.00 -53.79
N LYS A 63 -11.21 -2.87 -53.01
CA LYS A 63 -11.21 -2.92 -51.53
C LYS A 63 -12.30 -2.07 -50.88
N SER A 64 -12.40 -0.78 -51.19
CA SER A 64 -13.41 0.12 -50.60
C SER A 64 -14.85 -0.20 -51.07
N THR A 65 -15.01 -0.70 -52.30
CA THR A 65 -16.31 -1.21 -52.79
C THR A 65 -16.73 -2.45 -52.01
N LEU A 66 -15.79 -3.38 -51.78
CA LEU A 66 -16.02 -4.58 -50.97
C LEU A 66 -16.27 -4.22 -49.50
N PHE A 67 -15.56 -3.24 -48.95
CA PHE A 67 -15.80 -2.70 -47.61
C PHE A 67 -17.24 -2.21 -47.44
N ASN A 68 -17.75 -1.41 -48.39
CA ASN A 68 -19.13 -0.94 -48.35
C ASN A 68 -20.14 -2.08 -48.47
N ALA A 69 -19.87 -3.06 -49.34
CA ALA A 69 -20.72 -4.24 -49.49
C ALA A 69 -20.76 -5.07 -48.19
N LEU A 70 -19.62 -5.22 -47.50
CA LEU A 70 -19.52 -5.87 -46.20
C LEU A 70 -20.18 -5.06 -45.09
N SER A 71 -20.07 -3.74 -45.14
CA SER A 71 -20.67 -2.82 -44.17
C SER A 71 -22.17 -2.64 -44.39
N GLY A 72 -22.73 -2.98 -45.56
CA GLY A 72 -24.13 -2.73 -45.88
C GLY A 72 -24.50 -1.25 -45.97
N SER A 73 -23.50 -0.36 -46.07
CA SER A 73 -23.66 1.09 -46.11
C SER A 73 -22.49 1.73 -46.89
N GLU A 74 -22.74 2.86 -47.55
CA GLU A 74 -21.71 3.62 -48.27
C GLU A 74 -20.87 4.45 -47.29
N VAL A 75 -19.89 3.80 -46.65
CA VAL A 75 -19.04 4.41 -45.62
C VAL A 75 -17.70 4.90 -46.18
N SER A 76 -17.16 4.18 -47.18
CA SER A 76 -15.89 4.50 -47.85
C SER A 76 -16.15 4.92 -49.30
N THR A 77 -15.62 6.05 -49.76
CA THR A 77 -15.83 6.50 -51.15
C THR A 77 -14.91 5.72 -52.10
N PRO A 78 -15.41 4.92 -53.06
CA PRO A 78 -14.56 4.14 -53.95
C PRO A 78 -13.70 5.03 -54.85
N GLY A 79 -12.38 4.90 -54.75
CA GLY A 79 -11.42 5.63 -55.56
C GLY A 79 -11.10 4.97 -56.89
N ILE A 80 -11.51 5.58 -58.00
CA ILE A 80 -11.16 5.09 -59.36
C ILE A 80 -9.97 5.89 -59.94
N ARG A 81 -9.59 7.04 -59.36
CA ARG A 81 -8.46 7.88 -59.83
C ARG A 81 -7.58 8.34 -58.67
N ARG A 82 -6.26 8.33 -58.91
CA ARG A 82 -5.27 8.87 -57.96
C ARG A 82 -5.38 10.40 -57.87
N PRO A 83 -5.19 11.01 -56.68
CA PRO A 83 -5.08 10.39 -55.36
C PRO A 83 -6.43 10.39 -54.62
N THR A 84 -6.86 9.22 -54.13
CA THR A 84 -7.86 9.17 -53.05
C THR A 84 -7.22 9.64 -51.76
N THR A 85 -7.97 10.40 -50.95
CA THR A 85 -7.56 10.80 -49.60
C THR A 85 -7.44 9.55 -48.73
N GLY A 86 -6.22 9.03 -48.59
CA GLY A 86 -5.87 7.73 -48.01
C GLY A 86 -5.89 7.69 -46.48
N VAL A 87 -7.03 8.05 -45.89
CA VAL A 87 -7.26 7.94 -44.44
C VAL A 87 -8.00 6.62 -44.19
N ALA A 88 -7.56 5.81 -43.23
CA ALA A 88 -8.23 4.57 -42.89
C ALA A 88 -9.68 4.80 -42.41
N HIS A 89 -10.59 3.88 -42.78
CA HIS A 89 -11.98 3.87 -42.30
C HIS A 89 -12.24 2.64 -41.45
N ALA A 90 -13.02 2.79 -40.38
CA ALA A 90 -13.45 1.69 -39.53
C ALA A 90 -14.98 1.54 -39.55
N THR A 91 -15.45 0.30 -39.64
CA THR A 91 -16.84 -0.08 -39.34
C THR A 91 -16.82 -1.03 -38.14
N THR A 92 -17.73 -0.81 -37.20
CA THR A 92 -17.84 -1.59 -35.96
C THR A 92 -19.23 -2.20 -35.79
N TRP A 93 -19.29 -3.43 -35.28
CA TRP A 93 -20.53 -4.11 -34.91
C TRP A 93 -20.52 -4.38 -33.40
N GLY A 94 -21.59 -3.97 -32.71
CA GLY A 94 -21.72 -4.18 -31.25
C GLY A 94 -21.73 -2.88 -30.44
N ALA A 95 -22.04 -2.99 -29.15
CA ALA A 95 -22.19 -1.86 -28.24
C ALA A 95 -20.93 -1.64 -27.39
N ASP A 96 -20.33 -0.45 -27.53
CA ASP A 96 -19.38 0.22 -26.62
C ASP A 96 -18.12 -0.57 -26.22
N GLY A 97 -16.99 -0.22 -26.85
CA GLY A 97 -15.65 -0.69 -26.45
C GLY A 97 -14.56 -0.50 -27.51
N ALA A 98 -14.94 -0.36 -28.77
CA ALA A 98 -14.00 -0.17 -29.86
C ALA A 98 -13.40 1.24 -29.93
N ASP A 99 -14.00 2.25 -29.29
CA ASP A 99 -13.56 3.64 -29.46
C ASP A 99 -12.13 3.87 -28.95
N GLY A 100 -11.76 3.33 -27.78
CA GLY A 100 -10.39 3.42 -27.27
C GLY A 100 -9.37 2.62 -28.10
N LEU A 101 -9.79 1.47 -28.64
CA LEU A 101 -8.98 0.69 -29.59
C LEU A 101 -8.76 1.46 -30.90
N LEU A 102 -9.80 2.10 -31.43
CA LEU A 102 -9.75 2.90 -32.65
C LEU A 102 -8.99 4.21 -32.47
N ASP A 103 -9.01 4.80 -31.26
CA ASP A 103 -8.16 5.93 -30.89
C ASP A 103 -6.68 5.51 -30.92
N TRP A 104 -6.35 4.36 -30.34
CA TRP A 104 -4.99 3.79 -30.36
C TRP A 104 -4.53 3.38 -31.77
N LEU A 105 -5.45 2.86 -32.59
CA LEU A 105 -5.21 2.57 -34.00
C LEU A 105 -5.17 3.85 -34.87
N GLU A 106 -5.41 5.03 -34.29
CA GLU A 106 -5.42 6.33 -34.97
C GLU A 106 -6.40 6.39 -36.15
N VAL A 107 -7.55 5.70 -36.07
CA VAL A 107 -8.55 5.69 -37.16
C VAL A 107 -9.60 6.78 -36.94
N PRO A 108 -9.63 7.85 -37.76
CA PRO A 108 -10.46 9.02 -37.50
C PRO A 108 -11.90 8.86 -38.04
N ARG A 109 -12.14 7.98 -39.03
CA ARG A 109 -13.45 7.78 -39.65
C ARG A 109 -14.08 6.49 -39.17
N ARG A 110 -15.21 6.60 -38.46
CA ARG A 110 -15.84 5.48 -37.76
C ARG A 110 -17.32 5.40 -38.10
N HIS A 111 -17.77 4.21 -38.45
CA HIS A 111 -19.19 3.89 -38.63
C HIS A 111 -19.58 2.77 -37.69
N ARG A 112 -20.78 2.87 -37.10
CA ARG A 112 -21.27 1.91 -36.10
C ARG A 112 -22.56 1.28 -36.59
N HIS A 113 -22.57 -0.05 -36.62
CA HIS A 113 -23.77 -0.83 -36.92
C HIS A 113 -24.48 -1.27 -35.66
N VAL A 114 -25.78 -1.51 -35.80
CA VAL A 114 -26.57 -2.23 -34.81
C VAL A 114 -25.98 -3.64 -34.63
N PRO A 115 -25.93 -4.19 -33.41
CA PRO A 115 -25.39 -5.52 -33.18
C PRO A 115 -26.05 -6.57 -34.07
N GLU A 116 -25.22 -7.35 -34.77
CA GLU A 116 -25.65 -8.48 -35.59
C GLU A 116 -25.14 -9.78 -34.97
N PRO A 117 -25.98 -10.82 -34.78
CA PRO A 117 -25.65 -12.03 -34.02
C PRO A 117 -24.38 -12.78 -34.43
N GLY A 118 -23.86 -12.56 -35.65
CA GLY A 118 -22.63 -13.17 -36.15
C GLY A 118 -21.40 -12.25 -36.24
N LEU A 119 -21.59 -10.93 -36.14
CA LEU A 119 -20.51 -9.94 -36.30
C LEU A 119 -20.29 -9.07 -35.07
N ASP A 120 -21.09 -9.25 -34.01
CA ASP A 120 -20.93 -8.55 -32.74
C ASP A 120 -19.50 -8.68 -32.19
N GLY A 121 -18.81 -7.55 -32.00
CA GLY A 121 -17.40 -7.46 -31.63
C GLY A 121 -16.41 -7.31 -32.80
N LEU A 122 -16.88 -7.27 -34.05
CA LEU A 122 -16.05 -7.04 -35.23
C LEU A 122 -15.70 -5.56 -35.41
N VAL A 123 -14.42 -5.30 -35.68
CA VAL A 123 -13.90 -4.03 -36.18
C VAL A 123 -13.31 -4.27 -37.56
N LEU A 124 -13.96 -3.80 -38.61
CA LEU A 124 -13.48 -3.90 -39.99
C LEU A 124 -12.78 -2.59 -40.38
N LEU A 125 -11.53 -2.69 -40.82
CA LEU A 125 -10.70 -1.58 -41.26
C LEU A 125 -10.52 -1.60 -42.79
N ASP A 126 -10.73 -0.46 -43.45
CA ASP A 126 -10.34 -0.20 -44.83
C ASP A 126 -8.95 0.45 -44.81
N LEU A 127 -7.88 -0.32 -45.07
CA LEU A 127 -6.51 0.22 -45.07
C LEU A 127 -6.24 1.03 -46.33
N PRO A 128 -5.34 2.03 -46.32
CA PRO A 128 -4.92 2.70 -47.55
C PRO A 128 -4.21 1.74 -48.51
N ASP A 129 -4.20 2.07 -49.81
CA ASP A 129 -3.65 1.19 -50.84
C ASP A 129 -2.12 1.01 -50.67
N HIS A 130 -1.65 -0.24 -50.71
CA HIS A 130 -0.24 -0.59 -50.44
C HIS A 130 0.73 -0.12 -51.53
N ASP A 131 0.22 0.12 -52.74
CA ASP A 131 0.97 0.63 -53.90
C ASP A 131 1.02 2.16 -53.94
N SER A 132 0.62 2.83 -52.85
CA SER A 132 0.72 4.28 -52.71
C SER A 132 2.19 4.73 -52.74
N ILE A 133 2.46 5.73 -53.60
CA ILE A 133 3.78 6.38 -53.67
C ILE A 133 4.10 7.20 -52.40
N ARG A 134 3.09 7.54 -51.60
CA ARG A 134 3.26 8.29 -50.35
C ARG A 134 3.85 7.39 -49.27
N LEU A 135 4.91 7.87 -48.61
CA LEU A 135 5.58 7.14 -47.53
C LEU A 135 4.67 6.97 -46.31
N GLU A 136 3.89 8.00 -45.96
CA GLU A 136 2.96 8.00 -44.82
C GLU A 136 1.96 6.85 -44.90
N ASN A 137 1.27 6.70 -46.04
CA ASN A 137 0.32 5.61 -46.26
C ASN A 137 0.96 4.22 -46.15
N ARG A 138 2.23 4.07 -46.57
CA ARG A 138 2.94 2.78 -46.48
C ARG A 138 3.29 2.43 -45.03
N LEU A 139 3.81 3.40 -44.27
CA LEU A 139 4.10 3.21 -42.84
C LEU A 139 2.83 2.90 -42.04
N GLU A 140 1.69 3.49 -42.41
CA GLU A 140 0.40 3.22 -41.79
C GLU A 140 -0.09 1.80 -42.07
N VAL A 141 0.03 1.31 -43.31
CA VAL A 141 -0.28 -0.10 -43.65
C VAL A 141 0.63 -1.06 -42.90
N ASP A 142 1.96 -0.84 -42.90
CA ASP A 142 2.92 -1.71 -42.23
C ASP A 142 2.66 -1.78 -40.70
N ARG A 143 2.31 -0.64 -40.08
CA ARG A 143 1.93 -0.58 -38.67
C ARG A 143 0.64 -1.34 -38.40
N LEU A 144 -0.42 -1.10 -39.17
CA LEU A 144 -1.74 -1.68 -38.92
C LEU A 144 -1.77 -3.19 -39.20
N VAL A 145 -1.04 -3.67 -40.20
CA VAL A 145 -0.92 -5.11 -40.50
C VAL A 145 -0.35 -5.89 -39.32
N ALA A 146 0.57 -5.31 -38.53
CA ALA A 146 1.13 -5.96 -37.35
C ALA A 146 0.15 -6.04 -36.16
N LEU A 147 -0.98 -5.33 -36.22
CA LEU A 147 -1.89 -5.11 -35.09
C LEU A 147 -3.28 -5.73 -35.29
N VAL A 148 -3.58 -6.26 -36.48
CA VAL A 148 -4.88 -6.87 -36.78
C VAL A 148 -4.91 -8.36 -36.45
N ASP A 149 -6.10 -8.86 -36.08
CA ASP A 149 -6.32 -10.28 -35.82
C ASP A 149 -6.52 -11.10 -37.10
N VAL A 150 -7.04 -10.45 -38.15
CA VAL A 150 -7.22 -11.06 -39.48
C VAL A 150 -6.87 -10.04 -40.57
N LEU A 151 -6.07 -10.47 -41.55
CA LEU A 151 -5.77 -9.70 -42.75
C LEU A 151 -6.47 -10.33 -43.95
N VAL A 152 -7.34 -9.54 -44.60
CA VAL A 152 -8.02 -9.92 -45.83
C VAL A 152 -7.33 -9.24 -47.02
N TRP A 153 -6.63 -10.01 -47.83
CA TRP A 153 -6.02 -9.52 -49.07
C TRP A 153 -7.01 -9.58 -50.22
N VAL A 154 -7.37 -8.40 -50.73
CA VAL A 154 -8.27 -8.20 -51.86
C VAL A 154 -7.45 -8.06 -53.14
N LEU A 155 -7.58 -9.05 -54.02
CA LEU A 155 -6.96 -9.11 -55.33
C LEU A 155 -8.01 -8.90 -56.43
N ASP A 156 -7.56 -8.59 -57.64
CA ASP A 156 -8.41 -8.49 -58.83
C ASP A 156 -7.90 -9.37 -59.97
N PRO A 157 -8.74 -9.73 -60.96
CA PRO A 157 -8.36 -10.66 -62.02
C PRO A 157 -7.25 -10.15 -62.95
N GLU A 158 -6.97 -8.85 -62.98
CA GLU A 158 -5.92 -8.28 -63.85
C GLU A 158 -4.55 -8.31 -63.17
N LYS A 159 -4.51 -8.24 -61.83
CA LYS A 159 -3.28 -8.09 -61.04
C LYS A 159 -3.06 -9.18 -59.99
N TYR A 160 -3.87 -10.23 -59.97
CA TYR A 160 -3.78 -11.27 -58.95
C TYR A 160 -2.42 -11.98 -58.88
N ALA A 161 -1.63 -11.96 -59.96
CA ALA A 161 -0.30 -12.57 -60.05
C ALA A 161 0.85 -11.54 -60.06
N ASP A 162 0.61 -10.31 -59.59
CA ASP A 162 1.65 -9.28 -59.49
C ASP A 162 2.70 -9.66 -58.43
N ALA A 163 3.94 -9.90 -58.89
CA ALA A 163 5.07 -10.26 -58.04
C ALA A 163 5.26 -9.29 -56.86
N ALA A 164 4.95 -8.00 -57.02
CA ALA A 164 5.09 -7.03 -55.94
C ALA A 164 4.16 -7.33 -54.75
N VAL A 165 2.97 -7.89 -54.98
CA VAL A 165 2.04 -8.29 -53.92
C VAL A 165 2.52 -9.57 -53.26
N HIS A 166 2.94 -10.54 -54.08
CA HIS A 166 3.39 -11.85 -53.62
C HIS A 166 4.68 -11.77 -52.80
N ASP A 167 5.74 -11.20 -53.36
CA ASP A 167 7.07 -11.17 -52.75
C ASP A 167 7.12 -10.27 -51.51
N ARG A 168 6.36 -9.17 -51.51
CA ARG A 168 6.46 -8.15 -50.47
C ARG A 168 5.47 -8.34 -49.32
N TYR A 169 4.31 -8.94 -49.57
CA TYR A 169 3.26 -9.05 -48.55
C TYR A 169 2.80 -10.50 -48.32
N LEU A 170 2.47 -11.26 -49.36
CA LEU A 170 1.92 -12.61 -49.16
C LEU A 170 2.97 -13.61 -48.66
N ALA A 171 4.09 -13.78 -49.37
CA ALA A 171 5.13 -14.73 -49.02
C ALA A 171 5.78 -14.47 -47.64
N PRO A 172 6.08 -13.21 -47.24
CA PRO A 172 6.58 -12.92 -45.88
C PRO A 172 5.58 -13.28 -44.77
N LEU A 173 4.29 -13.30 -45.07
CA LEU A 173 3.22 -13.65 -44.13
C LEU A 173 2.89 -15.15 -44.11
N ALA A 174 3.65 -16.01 -44.81
CA ALA A 174 3.43 -17.46 -44.81
C ALA A 174 3.46 -18.10 -43.42
N GLY A 175 4.35 -17.61 -42.53
CA GLY A 175 4.40 -18.01 -41.12
C GLY A 175 3.16 -17.61 -40.30
N HIS A 176 2.33 -16.71 -40.83
CA HIS A 176 1.10 -16.20 -40.22
C HIS A 176 -0.15 -16.61 -41.00
N SER A 177 -0.10 -17.70 -41.77
CA SER A 177 -1.22 -18.20 -42.59
C SER A 177 -2.54 -18.37 -41.81
N GLY A 178 -2.48 -18.61 -40.50
CA GLY A 178 -3.66 -18.70 -39.63
C GLY A 178 -4.49 -17.41 -39.50
N VAL A 179 -3.92 -16.24 -39.79
CA VAL A 179 -4.61 -14.94 -39.73
C VAL A 179 -4.86 -14.32 -41.11
N LEU A 180 -4.48 -15.01 -42.20
CA LEU A 180 -4.64 -14.52 -43.57
C LEU A 180 -5.93 -15.07 -44.21
N LEU A 181 -6.57 -14.22 -45.01
CA LEU A 181 -7.67 -14.57 -45.91
C LEU A 181 -7.41 -13.90 -47.26
N VAL A 182 -7.57 -14.61 -48.37
CA VAL A 182 -7.43 -14.04 -49.72
C VAL A 182 -8.79 -13.99 -50.39
N VAL A 183 -9.10 -12.87 -51.03
CA VAL A 183 -10.34 -12.64 -51.78
C VAL A 183 -9.98 -12.20 -53.19
N LEU A 184 -10.34 -13.00 -54.19
CA LEU A 184 -10.37 -12.57 -55.58
C LEU A 184 -11.67 -11.80 -55.82
N ASN A 185 -11.58 -10.48 -55.89
CA ASN A 185 -12.71 -9.58 -56.12
C ASN A 185 -12.97 -9.39 -57.62
N GLN A 186 -14.04 -8.66 -57.99
CA GLN A 186 -14.41 -8.36 -59.38
C GLN A 186 -14.68 -9.59 -60.26
N ILE A 187 -15.12 -10.71 -59.65
CA ILE A 187 -15.46 -11.92 -60.41
C ILE A 187 -16.60 -11.70 -61.41
N ASP A 188 -17.39 -10.65 -61.24
CA ASP A 188 -18.44 -10.22 -62.16
C ASP A 188 -17.91 -9.81 -63.54
N ARG A 189 -16.60 -9.57 -63.67
CA ARG A 189 -15.92 -9.28 -64.93
C ARG A 189 -15.49 -10.52 -65.70
N LEU A 190 -15.57 -11.70 -65.08
CA LEU A 190 -15.18 -12.98 -65.65
C LEU A 190 -16.42 -13.83 -65.93
N ASP A 191 -16.36 -14.65 -66.98
CA ASP A 191 -17.31 -15.76 -67.11
C ASP A 191 -16.97 -16.88 -66.10
N ALA A 192 -17.86 -17.86 -65.97
CA ALA A 192 -17.70 -18.92 -64.99
C ALA A 192 -16.46 -19.81 -65.21
N VAL A 193 -16.03 -19.97 -66.46
CA VAL A 193 -14.85 -20.79 -66.80
C VAL A 193 -13.58 -20.01 -66.45
N ALA A 194 -13.48 -18.76 -66.90
CA ALA A 194 -12.37 -17.87 -66.60
C ALA A 194 -12.21 -17.61 -65.09
N ALA A 195 -13.32 -17.46 -64.35
CA ALA A 195 -13.28 -17.32 -62.90
C ALA A 195 -12.69 -18.56 -62.23
N LYS A 196 -13.08 -19.77 -62.68
CA LYS A 196 -12.54 -21.03 -62.16
C LYS A 196 -11.06 -21.21 -62.49
N GLU A 197 -10.64 -20.86 -63.70
CA GLU A 197 -9.24 -20.90 -64.11
C GLU A 197 -8.38 -19.94 -63.28
N CYS A 198 -8.82 -18.70 -63.12
CA CYS A 198 -8.12 -17.68 -62.33
C CYS A 198 -8.01 -18.09 -60.85
N LEU A 199 -9.07 -18.61 -60.24
CA LEU A 199 -9.02 -19.14 -58.86
C LEU A 199 -8.07 -20.33 -58.73
N THR A 200 -8.03 -21.21 -59.73
CA THR A 200 -7.14 -22.39 -59.73
C THR A 200 -5.69 -21.96 -59.83
N ASP A 201 -5.38 -20.99 -60.70
CA ASP A 201 -4.03 -20.46 -60.86
C ASP A 201 -3.56 -19.68 -59.61
N LEU A 202 -4.42 -18.81 -59.07
CA LEU A 202 -4.14 -18.10 -57.81
C LEU A 202 -3.91 -19.07 -56.65
N ARG A 203 -4.70 -20.14 -56.55
CA ARG A 203 -4.48 -21.19 -55.54
C ARG A 203 -3.11 -21.84 -55.70
N ALA A 204 -2.71 -22.17 -56.92
CA ALA A 204 -1.40 -22.75 -57.21
C ALA A 204 -0.23 -21.80 -56.85
N LEU A 205 -0.39 -20.48 -57.09
CA LEU A 205 0.59 -19.47 -56.67
C LEU A 205 0.75 -19.46 -55.15
N LEU A 206 -0.36 -19.32 -54.42
CA LEU A 206 -0.36 -19.30 -52.96
C LEU A 206 0.22 -20.61 -52.37
N ASP A 207 -0.05 -21.76 -52.99
CA ASP A 207 0.52 -23.05 -52.55
C ASP A 207 2.05 -23.08 -52.69
N ARG A 208 2.59 -22.57 -53.80
CA ARG A 208 4.05 -22.45 -54.01
C ARG A 208 4.71 -21.52 -52.99
N GLU A 209 3.96 -20.55 -52.49
CA GLU A 209 4.41 -19.56 -51.50
C GLU A 209 4.25 -20.03 -50.05
N GLY A 210 3.82 -21.28 -49.83
CA GLY A 210 3.63 -21.83 -48.49
C GLY A 210 2.32 -21.40 -47.81
N LEU A 211 1.37 -20.85 -48.58
CA LEU A 211 0.06 -20.37 -48.11
C LEU A 211 -1.07 -21.37 -48.37
N SER A 212 -0.77 -22.67 -48.46
CA SER A 212 -1.74 -23.72 -48.80
C SER A 212 -2.93 -23.83 -47.84
N GLY A 213 -2.75 -23.44 -46.58
CA GLY A 213 -3.82 -23.39 -45.57
C GLY A 213 -4.67 -22.11 -45.59
N VAL A 214 -4.34 -21.12 -46.42
CA VAL A 214 -5.04 -19.82 -46.45
C VAL A 214 -6.34 -19.95 -47.25
N PRO A 215 -7.51 -19.59 -46.68
CA PRO A 215 -8.75 -19.63 -47.43
C PRO A 215 -8.73 -18.62 -48.58
N LEU A 216 -9.22 -19.05 -49.75
CA LEU A 216 -9.36 -18.24 -50.96
C LEU A 216 -10.83 -18.17 -51.34
N LEU A 217 -11.40 -16.96 -51.35
CA LEU A 217 -12.80 -16.71 -51.69
C LEU A 217 -12.90 -15.88 -52.97
N ALA A 218 -13.98 -16.09 -53.72
CA ALA A 218 -14.34 -15.28 -54.88
C ALA A 218 -15.46 -14.32 -54.50
N ALA A 219 -15.33 -13.03 -54.83
CA ALA A 219 -16.34 -12.04 -54.52
C ALA A 219 -16.51 -10.96 -55.60
N SER A 220 -17.64 -10.27 -55.57
CA SER A 220 -17.85 -9.01 -56.26
C SER A 220 -18.51 -8.03 -55.31
N GLY A 221 -17.76 -7.02 -54.88
CA GLY A 221 -18.33 -5.91 -54.11
C GLY A 221 -19.40 -5.13 -54.89
N ARG A 222 -19.44 -5.23 -56.22
CA ARG A 222 -20.41 -4.52 -57.08
C ARG A 222 -21.75 -5.25 -57.17
N THR A 223 -21.73 -6.56 -57.40
CA THR A 223 -22.97 -7.35 -57.57
C THR A 223 -23.43 -8.02 -56.27
N GLY A 224 -22.56 -8.08 -55.26
CA GLY A 224 -22.80 -8.80 -54.01
C GLY A 224 -22.47 -10.29 -54.07
N ALA A 225 -22.06 -10.82 -55.23
CA ALA A 225 -21.65 -12.21 -55.37
C ALA A 225 -20.51 -12.54 -54.39
N GLY A 226 -20.59 -13.68 -53.68
CA GLY A 226 -19.56 -14.11 -52.72
C GLY A 226 -19.44 -13.30 -51.42
N VAL A 227 -20.11 -12.14 -51.30
CA VAL A 227 -20.05 -11.29 -50.10
C VAL A 227 -20.66 -12.00 -48.89
N ALA A 228 -21.73 -12.77 -49.07
CA ALA A 228 -22.34 -13.56 -48.00
C ALA A 228 -21.40 -14.66 -47.47
N GLU A 229 -20.61 -15.28 -48.35
CA GLU A 229 -19.62 -16.30 -47.97
C GLU A 229 -18.45 -15.66 -47.19
N LEU A 230 -17.95 -14.51 -47.66
CA LEU A 230 -16.95 -13.72 -46.95
C LEU A 230 -17.44 -13.28 -45.56
N ARG A 231 -18.67 -12.76 -45.46
CA ARG A 231 -19.30 -12.43 -44.17
C ARG A 231 -19.41 -13.67 -43.26
N GLY A 232 -19.74 -14.83 -43.82
CA GLY A 232 -19.78 -16.09 -43.09
C GLY A 232 -18.41 -16.51 -42.54
N GLU A 233 -17.32 -16.34 -43.30
CA GLU A 233 -15.96 -16.59 -42.82
C GLU A 233 -15.55 -15.61 -41.71
N LEU A 234 -15.81 -14.31 -41.88
CA LEU A 234 -15.55 -13.32 -40.84
C LEU A 234 -16.34 -13.64 -39.55
N ALA A 235 -17.62 -13.98 -39.68
CA ALA A 235 -18.46 -14.39 -38.55
C ALA A 235 -17.92 -15.63 -37.83
N ARG A 236 -17.40 -16.63 -38.56
CA ARG A 236 -16.74 -17.80 -37.95
C ARG A 236 -15.53 -17.40 -37.12
N ARG A 237 -14.69 -16.49 -37.62
CA ARG A 237 -13.49 -15.99 -36.92
C ARG A 237 -13.86 -15.18 -35.66
N VAL A 238 -14.83 -14.29 -35.77
CA VAL A 238 -15.38 -13.50 -34.64
C VAL A 238 -15.95 -14.43 -33.58
N ALA A 239 -16.78 -15.41 -33.97
CA ALA A 239 -17.37 -16.38 -33.06
C ALA A 239 -16.31 -17.23 -32.34
N ALA A 240 -15.27 -17.69 -33.06
CA ALA A 240 -14.17 -18.44 -32.47
C ALA A 240 -13.38 -17.62 -31.44
N ARG A 241 -13.11 -16.33 -31.73
CA ARG A 241 -12.47 -15.43 -30.77
C ARG A 241 -13.34 -15.20 -29.54
N ARG A 242 -14.62 -14.87 -29.75
CA ARG A 242 -15.59 -14.65 -28.68
C ARG A 242 -15.72 -15.86 -27.75
N ALA A 243 -15.87 -17.06 -28.31
CA ALA A 243 -15.93 -18.30 -27.52
C ALA A 243 -14.66 -18.51 -26.65
N ALA A 244 -13.48 -18.12 -27.15
CA ALA A 244 -12.26 -18.19 -26.37
C ALA A 244 -12.22 -17.14 -25.24
N SER A 245 -12.68 -15.92 -25.48
CA SER A 245 -12.78 -14.87 -24.45
C SER A 245 -13.86 -15.18 -23.40
N ASP A 246 -15.01 -15.73 -23.81
CA ASP A 246 -16.08 -16.16 -22.91
C ASP A 246 -15.62 -17.29 -21.99
N ARG A 247 -14.87 -18.27 -22.55
CA ARG A 247 -14.25 -19.33 -21.76
C ARG A 247 -13.28 -18.76 -20.72
N LEU A 248 -12.42 -17.84 -21.12
CA LEU A 248 -11.46 -17.22 -20.19
C LEU A 248 -12.17 -16.39 -19.12
N THR A 249 -13.25 -15.69 -19.49
CA THR A 249 -14.11 -14.97 -18.54
C THR A 249 -14.73 -15.94 -17.53
N ALA A 250 -15.22 -17.09 -17.98
CA ALA A 250 -15.76 -18.13 -17.10
C ALA A 250 -14.68 -18.70 -16.16
N ASP A 251 -13.48 -18.96 -16.67
CA ASP A 251 -12.34 -19.42 -15.86
C ASP A 251 -11.95 -18.38 -14.78
N VAL A 252 -11.90 -17.09 -15.15
CA VAL A 252 -11.63 -15.98 -14.22
C VAL A 252 -12.72 -15.87 -13.16
N ARG A 253 -14.01 -15.93 -13.55
CA ARG A 253 -15.13 -15.92 -12.61
C ARG A 253 -15.08 -17.13 -11.66
N GLY A 254 -14.74 -18.31 -12.17
CA GLY A 254 -14.55 -19.52 -11.38
C GLY A 254 -13.42 -19.37 -10.34
N MET A 255 -12.28 -18.81 -10.75
CA MET A 255 -11.18 -18.53 -9.81
C MET A 255 -11.53 -17.46 -8.80
N ALA A 256 -12.19 -16.38 -9.22
CA ALA A 256 -12.66 -15.33 -8.32
C ALA A 256 -13.65 -15.90 -7.29
N ALA A 257 -14.58 -16.77 -7.68
CA ALA A 257 -15.50 -17.44 -6.76
C ALA A 257 -14.76 -18.35 -5.75
N GLY A 258 -13.71 -19.05 -6.19
CA GLY A 258 -12.85 -19.84 -5.29
C GLY A 258 -12.14 -18.95 -4.25
N LEU A 259 -11.56 -17.84 -4.70
CA LEU A 259 -10.90 -16.84 -3.84
C LEU A 259 -11.90 -16.10 -2.91
N ALA A 260 -13.15 -15.89 -3.34
CA ALA A 260 -14.18 -15.20 -2.56
C ALA A 260 -14.50 -15.91 -1.25
N ARG A 261 -14.32 -17.24 -1.19
CA ARG A 261 -14.43 -18.03 0.06
C ARG A 261 -13.44 -17.57 1.15
N HIS A 262 -12.39 -16.87 0.75
CA HIS A 262 -11.34 -16.34 1.62
C HIS A 262 -11.39 -14.81 1.76
N ALA A 263 -12.38 -14.15 1.17
CA ALA A 263 -12.54 -12.69 1.19
C ALA A 263 -13.40 -12.19 2.37
N GLY A 264 -14.23 -13.07 2.96
CA GLY A 264 -15.15 -12.74 4.05
C GLY A 264 -16.37 -11.96 3.57
N ASP A 265 -17.46 -12.00 4.35
CA ASP A 265 -18.66 -11.25 4.00
C ASP A 265 -18.49 -9.74 4.25
N ASP A 266 -19.27 -8.92 3.56
CA ASP A 266 -19.42 -7.46 3.77
C ASP A 266 -20.00 -7.10 5.14
N GLY A 267 -20.04 -8.05 6.08
CA GLY A 267 -20.52 -7.87 7.43
C GLY A 267 -19.82 -6.69 8.09
N ASP A 268 -20.62 -5.70 8.43
CA ASP A 268 -20.37 -4.46 9.19
C ASP A 268 -19.64 -4.66 10.54
N GLY A 269 -19.18 -5.88 10.86
CA GLY A 269 -18.42 -6.23 12.06
C GLY A 269 -17.11 -5.45 12.19
N GLY A 270 -16.58 -4.91 11.09
CA GLY A 270 -15.45 -3.99 11.11
C GLY A 270 -15.77 -2.57 11.58
N ALA A 271 -16.99 -2.06 11.31
CA ALA A 271 -17.42 -0.73 11.72
C ALA A 271 -18.06 -0.71 13.13
N ALA A 272 -18.43 -1.89 13.63
CA ALA A 272 -19.10 -2.07 14.91
C ALA A 272 -18.18 -2.01 16.15
N LEU A 273 -16.85 -1.95 16.00
CA LEU A 273 -16.01 -1.56 17.14
C LEU A 273 -16.22 -0.07 17.40
N ALA A 274 -17.01 0.24 18.43
CA ALA A 274 -17.20 1.60 18.84
C ALA A 274 -15.82 2.23 19.10
N ARG A 275 -15.64 3.51 18.74
CA ARG A 275 -14.39 4.25 19.02
C ARG A 275 -13.94 4.14 20.49
N ARG A 276 -14.88 3.87 21.41
CA ARG A 276 -14.59 3.58 22.83
C ARG A 276 -13.87 2.24 23.03
N ASP A 277 -14.36 1.15 22.45
CA ASP A 277 -13.78 -0.18 22.61
C ASP A 277 -12.34 -0.23 22.07
N ARG A 278 -12.07 0.51 20.99
CA ARG A 278 -10.70 0.67 20.46
C ARG A 278 -9.80 1.47 21.39
N GLY A 279 -10.32 2.52 22.04
CA GLY A 279 -9.57 3.31 23.01
C GLY A 279 -9.19 2.47 24.23
N GLU A 280 -10.14 1.72 24.78
CA GLU A 280 -9.92 0.83 25.92
C GLU A 280 -8.88 -0.27 25.62
N LEU A 281 -8.92 -0.83 24.41
CA LEU A 281 -7.94 -1.82 23.96
C LEU A 281 -6.51 -1.25 23.89
N VAL A 282 -6.37 -0.04 23.33
CA VAL A 282 -5.06 0.63 23.22
C VAL A 282 -4.52 0.98 24.60
N ASP A 283 -5.40 1.43 25.50
CA ASP A 283 -5.03 1.73 26.89
C ASP A 283 -4.61 0.46 27.66
N GLU A 284 -5.33 -0.66 27.50
CA GLU A 284 -5.01 -1.95 28.12
C GLU A 284 -3.67 -2.52 27.61
N LEU A 285 -3.46 -2.49 26.28
CA LEU A 285 -2.19 -2.91 25.67
C LEU A 285 -1.03 -2.01 26.12
N GLY A 286 -1.21 -0.69 26.09
CA GLY A 286 -0.21 0.27 26.54
C GLY A 286 0.13 0.12 28.03
N ALA A 287 -0.85 -0.22 28.87
CA ALA A 287 -0.63 -0.50 30.29
C ALA A 287 0.20 -1.79 30.50
N ALA A 288 -0.17 -2.89 29.84
CA ALA A 288 0.55 -4.16 29.93
C ALA A 288 2.01 -4.02 29.45
N LEU A 289 2.23 -3.32 28.33
CA LEU A 289 3.57 -3.03 27.81
C LEU A 289 4.36 -2.10 28.74
N ALA A 290 3.72 -1.11 29.36
CA ALA A 290 4.36 -0.22 30.33
C ALA A 290 4.82 -0.96 31.59
N ASP A 291 4.01 -1.90 32.08
CA ASP A 291 4.36 -2.71 33.23
C ASP A 291 5.52 -3.67 32.90
N ALA A 292 5.47 -4.35 31.76
CA ALA A 292 6.55 -5.23 31.29
C ALA A 292 7.86 -4.48 31.01
N ALA A 293 7.79 -3.26 30.46
CA ALA A 293 8.96 -2.40 30.23
C ALA A 293 9.50 -1.75 31.52
N GLY A 294 8.92 -2.04 32.69
CA GLY A 294 9.41 -1.56 33.98
C GLY A 294 9.12 -0.08 34.27
N VAL A 295 8.13 0.54 33.60
CA VAL A 295 7.74 1.93 33.86
C VAL A 295 7.42 2.20 35.34
N PRO A 296 6.73 1.32 36.09
CA PRO A 296 6.51 1.52 37.52
C PRO A 296 7.81 1.59 38.33
N ALA A 297 8.82 0.79 37.97
CA ALA A 297 10.12 0.76 38.62
C ALA A 297 10.92 2.05 38.33
N VAL A 298 10.96 2.48 37.07
CA VAL A 298 11.61 3.74 36.66
C VAL A 298 10.94 4.95 37.31
N THR A 299 9.61 5.01 37.30
CA THR A 299 8.82 6.09 37.91
C THR A 299 9.08 6.19 39.42
N SER A 300 9.12 5.04 40.11
CA SER A 300 9.46 4.96 41.53
C SER A 300 10.91 5.37 41.82
N ALA A 301 11.84 5.07 40.92
CA ALA A 301 13.22 5.54 41.02
C ALA A 301 13.31 7.07 40.84
N VAL A 302 12.57 7.65 39.89
CA VAL A 302 12.46 9.10 39.70
C VAL A 302 11.91 9.78 40.95
N GLU A 303 10.84 9.25 41.54
CA GLU A 303 10.29 9.81 42.79
C GLU A 303 11.33 9.78 43.91
N ARG A 304 11.97 8.63 44.13
CA ARG A 304 12.96 8.44 45.21
C ARG A 304 14.19 9.34 45.03
N SER A 305 14.72 9.45 43.81
CA SER A 305 15.87 10.32 43.53
C SER A 305 15.51 11.80 43.67
N THR A 306 14.35 12.23 43.14
CA THR A 306 13.88 13.62 43.27
C THR A 306 13.64 13.99 44.74
N HIS A 307 13.07 13.08 45.52
CA HIS A 307 12.89 13.28 46.95
C HIS A 307 14.23 13.36 47.68
N ARG A 308 15.19 12.47 47.37
CA ARG A 308 16.55 12.50 47.93
C ARG A 308 17.25 13.82 47.64
N ALA A 309 17.24 14.26 46.38
CA ALA A 309 17.85 15.52 45.96
C ALA A 309 17.20 16.73 46.63
N GLY A 310 15.87 16.78 46.72
CA GLY A 310 15.14 17.86 47.39
C GLY A 310 15.43 17.94 48.89
N VAL A 311 15.49 16.79 49.58
CA VAL A 311 15.86 16.73 51.01
C VAL A 311 17.33 17.08 51.21
N ALA A 312 18.21 16.72 50.28
CA ALA A 312 19.62 17.14 50.31
C ALA A 312 19.78 18.65 50.14
N HIS A 313 18.86 19.35 49.47
CA HIS A 313 18.88 20.81 49.31
C HIS A 313 18.21 21.59 50.46
N THR A 314 17.30 20.96 51.19
CA THR A 314 16.47 21.58 52.25
C THR A 314 16.77 21.05 53.67
N GLY A 315 17.83 20.25 53.81
CA GLY A 315 18.28 19.70 55.10
C GLY A 315 19.26 20.61 55.83
N TRP A 316 19.44 20.35 57.14
CA TRP A 316 20.37 21.11 57.99
C TRP A 316 21.83 20.88 57.56
N PRO A 317 22.67 21.93 57.42
CA PRO A 317 24.01 21.84 56.79
C PRO A 317 24.91 20.75 57.36
N LEU A 318 24.98 20.59 58.68
CA LEU A 318 25.89 19.63 59.33
C LEU A 318 25.47 18.15 59.14
N VAL A 319 24.18 17.87 58.90
CA VAL A 319 23.68 16.47 58.73
C VAL A 319 23.70 16.04 57.24
N ARG A 320 23.99 16.97 56.32
CA ARG A 320 23.98 16.70 54.87
C ARG A 320 25.17 15.89 54.40
N TRP A 321 26.34 16.05 55.03
CA TRP A 321 27.58 15.36 54.63
C TRP A 321 27.47 13.83 54.76
N VAL A 322 26.83 13.35 55.83
CA VAL A 322 26.61 11.91 56.09
C VAL A 322 25.70 11.27 55.03
N ARG A 323 24.75 12.02 54.45
CA ARG A 323 23.80 11.48 53.45
C ARG A 323 24.33 11.51 52.02
N LYS A 324 25.40 12.27 51.74
CA LYS A 324 26.06 12.31 50.42
C LYS A 324 26.72 10.97 50.06
N LEU A 325 27.02 10.14 51.07
CA LEU A 325 27.61 8.81 50.92
C LEU A 325 26.63 7.72 50.44
N ARG A 326 25.31 7.97 50.40
CA ARG A 326 24.33 7.00 49.87
C ARG A 326 24.18 7.11 48.34
N PRO A 327 24.30 6.00 47.58
CA PRO A 327 24.19 5.99 46.12
C PRO A 327 22.84 6.54 45.60
N ASP A 328 22.85 7.15 44.43
CA ASP A 328 21.64 7.67 43.79
C ASP A 328 20.80 6.52 43.19
N PRO A 329 19.51 6.37 43.56
CA PRO A 329 18.67 5.32 42.99
C PRO A 329 18.42 5.47 41.48
N LEU A 330 18.46 6.68 40.90
CA LEU A 330 18.41 6.86 39.44
C LEU A 330 19.76 6.57 38.79
N GLY A 331 20.86 6.95 39.43
CA GLY A 331 22.22 6.67 38.95
C GLY A 331 22.52 5.18 38.82
N ARG A 332 21.83 4.33 39.60
CA ARG A 332 21.93 2.86 39.50
C ARG A 332 21.26 2.26 38.27
N LEU A 333 20.39 3.01 37.59
CA LEU A 333 19.64 2.52 36.42
C LEU A 333 20.34 2.81 35.09
N HIS A 334 21.47 3.53 35.08
CA HIS A 334 22.33 3.83 33.90
C HIS A 334 21.55 3.97 32.58
N LEU A 335 20.54 4.82 32.54
CA LEU A 335 19.75 5.07 31.33
C LEU A 335 20.65 5.74 30.28
N GLY A 336 20.98 5.02 29.21
CA GLY A 336 21.76 5.53 28.06
C GLY A 336 23.10 4.84 27.75
N ASP A 337 23.49 3.76 28.45
CA ASP A 337 24.69 2.97 28.14
C ASP A 337 24.29 1.53 27.75
N GLU A 338 25.04 0.82 26.89
CA GLU A 338 24.69 -0.57 26.47
C GLU A 338 24.58 -1.55 27.65
N ARG A 339 25.17 -1.20 28.80
CA ARG A 339 25.07 -1.92 30.08
C ARG A 339 23.75 -1.70 30.84
N ALA A 340 22.85 -0.85 30.32
CA ALA A 340 21.50 -0.63 30.87
C ALA A 340 20.66 -1.92 30.89
N ARG A 341 20.88 -2.83 29.94
CA ARG A 341 20.24 -4.15 29.86
C ARG A 341 20.41 -5.00 31.14
N THR A 342 21.43 -4.73 31.95
CA THR A 342 21.77 -5.59 33.12
C THR A 342 21.20 -5.07 34.44
N SER A 343 20.63 -3.86 34.48
CA SER A 343 20.27 -3.19 35.75
C SER A 343 18.76 -3.07 36.01
N LEU A 344 17.93 -3.22 34.96
CA LEU A 344 16.49 -3.43 35.10
C LEU A 344 16.26 -4.94 35.23
N ALA A 345 15.53 -5.37 36.27
CA ALA A 345 15.15 -6.76 36.38
C ALA A 345 14.30 -7.15 35.15
N PRO A 346 14.54 -8.31 34.52
CA PRO A 346 13.70 -8.78 33.42
C PRO A 346 12.24 -8.84 33.89
N ALA A 347 11.32 -8.58 32.96
CA ALA A 347 9.89 -8.66 33.22
C ALA A 347 9.56 -10.00 33.93
N GLY A 348 8.77 -9.93 35.01
CA GLY A 348 8.35 -11.12 35.71
C GLY A 348 7.35 -11.94 34.88
N ALA A 349 7.13 -13.19 35.29
CA ALA A 349 6.23 -14.10 34.58
C ALA A 349 4.78 -13.57 34.49
N ILE A 350 4.36 -12.73 35.46
CA ILE A 350 3.03 -12.13 35.49
C ILE A 350 2.92 -11.03 34.43
N GLU A 351 3.95 -10.17 34.33
CA GLU A 351 3.99 -9.07 33.36
C GLU A 351 4.05 -9.62 31.93
N VAL A 352 4.84 -10.66 31.68
CA VAL A 352 4.89 -11.33 30.37
C VAL A 352 3.52 -11.93 30.01
N ALA A 353 2.86 -12.61 30.96
CA ALA A 353 1.53 -13.17 30.74
C ALA A 353 0.46 -12.10 30.46
N ALA A 354 0.56 -10.93 31.12
CA ALA A 354 -0.32 -9.80 30.88
C ALA A 354 -0.14 -9.23 29.46
N VAL A 355 1.10 -9.07 28.99
CA VAL A 355 1.41 -8.64 27.61
C VAL A 355 0.85 -9.64 26.60
N THR A 356 1.13 -10.93 26.75
CA THR A 356 0.61 -11.95 25.83
C THR A 356 -0.93 -11.95 25.78
N THR A 357 -1.58 -11.71 26.92
CA THR A 357 -3.05 -11.63 26.99
C THR A 357 -3.57 -10.38 26.29
N ALA A 358 -2.94 -9.22 26.51
CA ALA A 358 -3.32 -7.97 25.86
C ALA A 358 -3.11 -8.01 24.34
N VAL A 359 -1.97 -8.55 23.87
CA VAL A 359 -1.68 -8.74 22.45
C VAL A 359 -2.69 -9.71 21.81
N ARG A 360 -3.01 -10.82 22.48
CA ARG A 360 -4.01 -11.76 22.01
C ARG A 360 -5.38 -11.11 21.87
N ARG A 361 -5.82 -10.35 22.88
CA ARG A 361 -7.09 -9.61 22.83
C ARG A 361 -7.12 -8.60 21.70
N ALA A 362 -6.03 -7.85 21.50
CA ALA A 362 -5.91 -6.90 20.40
C ALA A 362 -6.00 -7.58 19.03
N ARG A 363 -5.31 -8.71 18.86
CA ARG A 363 -5.38 -9.51 17.65
C ARG A 363 -6.78 -10.06 17.40
N ASP A 364 -7.45 -10.59 18.43
CA ASP A 364 -8.78 -11.18 18.30
C ASP A 364 -9.82 -10.11 17.90
N VAL A 365 -9.68 -8.89 18.45
CA VAL A 365 -10.49 -7.72 18.09
C VAL A 365 -10.23 -7.23 16.67
N VAL A 366 -8.96 -7.14 16.23
CA VAL A 366 -8.65 -6.75 14.85
C VAL A 366 -9.05 -7.81 13.84
N GLY A 367 -8.95 -9.09 14.24
CA GLY A 367 -9.30 -10.27 13.45
C GLY A 367 -10.79 -10.60 13.41
N GLU A 368 -11.63 -9.84 14.13
CA GLU A 368 -13.07 -10.03 14.13
C GLU A 368 -13.66 -9.81 12.72
N GLY A 369 -14.44 -10.78 12.24
CA GLY A 369 -15.00 -10.77 10.88
C GLY A 369 -14.01 -11.15 9.77
N LEU A 370 -12.72 -11.37 10.06
CA LEU A 370 -11.76 -11.84 9.07
C LEU A 370 -11.87 -13.36 8.82
N PRO A 371 -11.75 -13.80 7.55
CA PRO A 371 -11.63 -15.22 7.21
C PRO A 371 -10.41 -15.89 7.87
N GLN A 372 -10.46 -17.22 7.99
CA GLN A 372 -9.40 -18.00 8.64
C GLN A 372 -8.00 -17.71 8.07
N ALA A 373 -7.87 -17.66 6.74
CA ALA A 373 -6.58 -17.44 6.08
C ALA A 373 -5.95 -16.07 6.45
N TRP A 374 -6.77 -15.03 6.59
CA TRP A 374 -6.32 -13.70 7.04
C TRP A 374 -6.05 -13.63 8.54
N ARG A 375 -6.78 -14.41 9.36
CA ARG A 375 -6.46 -14.54 10.80
C ARG A 375 -5.13 -15.26 11.03
N ASP A 376 -4.77 -16.19 10.15
CA ASP A 376 -3.50 -16.88 10.20
C ASP A 376 -2.34 -15.98 9.74
N ASP A 377 -2.56 -15.11 8.74
CA ASP A 377 -1.61 -14.05 8.37
C ASP A 377 -1.40 -13.06 9.51
N LEU A 378 -2.49 -12.55 10.10
CA LEU A 378 -2.47 -11.66 11.26
C LEU A 378 -1.67 -12.26 12.43
N ARG A 379 -1.82 -13.56 12.68
CA ARG A 379 -1.05 -14.26 13.71
C ARG A 379 0.44 -14.27 13.39
N ARG A 380 0.83 -14.63 12.16
CA ARG A 380 2.22 -14.64 11.71
C ARG A 380 2.86 -13.25 11.80
N THR A 381 2.13 -12.20 11.40
CA THR A 381 2.60 -10.81 11.53
C THR A 381 2.89 -10.46 12.99
N VAL A 382 1.99 -10.80 13.91
CA VAL A 382 2.16 -10.50 15.34
C VAL A 382 3.30 -11.30 15.96
N GLU A 383 3.47 -12.56 15.58
CA GLU A 383 4.59 -13.40 16.06
C GLU A 383 5.95 -12.78 15.66
N VAL A 384 6.07 -12.24 14.45
CA VAL A 384 7.28 -11.50 14.03
C VAL A 384 7.44 -10.23 14.87
N SER A 385 6.39 -9.43 15.02
CA SER A 385 6.43 -8.20 15.82
C SER A 385 6.81 -8.45 17.29
N GLU A 386 6.34 -9.52 17.91
CA GLU A 386 6.69 -9.88 19.30
C GLU A 386 8.19 -10.12 19.48
N THR A 387 8.89 -10.62 18.46
CA THR A 387 10.35 -10.84 18.54
C THR A 387 11.17 -9.54 18.58
N GLU A 388 10.70 -8.49 17.90
CA GLU A 388 11.37 -7.16 17.87
C GLU A 388 10.89 -6.21 18.97
N LEU A 389 9.71 -6.49 19.56
CA LEU A 389 9.02 -5.63 20.51
C LEU A 389 9.85 -5.35 21.77
N ALA A 390 10.48 -6.37 22.36
CA ALA A 390 11.26 -6.21 23.59
C ALA A 390 12.41 -5.18 23.40
N ASP A 391 13.16 -5.31 22.31
CA ASP A 391 14.30 -4.44 22.00
C ASP A 391 13.87 -3.01 21.63
N ARG A 392 12.68 -2.85 21.06
CA ARG A 392 12.08 -1.54 20.75
C ARG A 392 11.58 -0.83 22.02
N LEU A 393 10.92 -1.57 22.92
CA LEU A 393 10.47 -1.05 24.21
C LEU A 393 11.65 -0.58 25.07
N ASP A 394 12.71 -1.39 25.16
CA ASP A 394 13.93 -1.03 25.90
C ASP A 394 14.56 0.27 25.38
N ARG A 395 14.68 0.40 24.05
CA ARG A 395 15.20 1.63 23.41
C ARG A 395 14.30 2.84 23.66
N ALA A 396 12.98 2.66 23.62
CA ALA A 396 12.04 3.76 23.88
C ALA A 396 12.12 4.23 25.35
N VAL A 397 12.22 3.30 26.31
CA VAL A 397 12.39 3.64 27.73
C VAL A 397 13.74 4.35 27.96
N ALA A 398 14.83 3.82 27.40
CA ALA A 398 16.16 4.41 27.55
C ALA A 398 16.30 5.79 26.87
N GLY A 399 15.64 6.00 25.73
CA GLY A 399 15.67 7.24 24.97
C GLY A 399 14.73 8.34 25.49
N THR A 400 13.84 8.02 26.44
CA THR A 400 12.87 9.00 26.96
C THR A 400 13.55 10.01 27.89
N ASP A 401 13.49 11.30 27.55
CA ASP A 401 13.93 12.37 28.46
C ASP A 401 12.99 12.47 29.68
N LEU A 402 13.47 12.01 30.83
CA LEU A 402 12.80 12.09 32.14
C LEU A 402 12.79 13.53 32.72
N GLY A 403 13.40 14.48 32.00
CA GLY A 403 13.41 15.91 32.27
C GLY A 403 14.61 16.36 33.10
N SER A 404 14.95 17.65 32.96
CA SER A 404 16.12 18.25 33.62
C SER A 404 16.11 18.17 35.15
N ASP A 405 17.26 17.81 35.75
CA ASP A 405 17.52 17.79 37.21
C ASP A 405 17.69 19.18 37.86
N ARG A 406 17.31 20.26 37.18
CA ARG A 406 17.43 21.62 37.70
C ARG A 406 16.70 21.78 39.04
N VAL A 407 17.46 22.24 40.03
CA VAL A 407 16.97 22.58 41.37
C VAL A 407 16.17 23.87 41.30
N PRO A 408 14.90 23.89 41.75
CA PRO A 408 14.07 25.08 41.69
C PRO A 408 14.59 26.16 42.64
N LEU A 409 14.36 27.43 42.29
CA LEU A 409 14.88 28.59 43.04
C LEU A 409 14.44 28.59 44.51
N TRP A 410 13.21 28.15 44.82
CA TRP A 410 12.75 28.07 46.21
C TRP A 410 13.54 27.06 47.05
N GLN A 411 14.03 25.95 46.48
CA GLN A 411 14.88 25.00 47.21
C GLN A 411 16.27 25.58 47.45
N ARG A 412 16.78 26.40 46.52
CA ARG A 412 18.02 27.15 46.72
C ARG A 412 17.85 28.21 47.79
N ALA A 413 16.72 28.93 47.80
CA ALA A 413 16.40 29.93 48.82
C ALA A 413 16.27 29.31 50.21
N VAL A 414 15.54 28.19 50.36
CA VAL A 414 15.44 27.44 51.62
C VAL A 414 16.82 26.94 52.05
N GLY A 415 17.62 26.41 51.13
CA GLY A 415 18.99 25.97 51.42
C GLY A 415 19.91 27.11 51.87
N GLY A 416 19.75 28.31 51.30
CA GLY A 416 20.45 29.52 51.72
C GLY A 416 20.01 29.99 53.10
N LEU A 417 18.70 29.98 53.37
CA LEU A 417 18.14 30.33 54.69
C LEU A 417 18.61 29.35 55.78
N HIS A 418 18.72 28.05 55.48
CA HIS A 418 19.33 27.08 56.40
C HIS A 418 20.80 27.37 56.70
N TRP A 419 21.57 27.90 55.76
CA TRP A 419 22.95 28.32 56.00
C TRP A 419 23.02 29.56 56.91
N VAL A 420 22.14 30.54 56.68
CA VAL A 420 22.03 31.72 57.54
C VAL A 420 21.68 31.29 58.97
N LEU A 421 20.64 30.45 59.14
CA LEU A 421 20.23 29.95 60.46
C LEU A 421 21.32 29.11 61.14
N ALA A 422 22.06 28.29 60.38
CA ALA A 422 23.18 27.53 60.92
C ALA A 422 24.35 28.43 61.34
N LEU A 423 24.64 29.50 60.59
CA LEU A 423 25.65 30.49 60.96
C LEU A 423 25.22 31.26 62.22
N THR A 424 23.95 31.65 62.32
CA THR A 424 23.40 32.27 63.53
C THR A 424 23.56 31.37 64.75
N ALA A 425 23.24 30.08 64.62
CA ALA A 425 23.43 29.10 65.69
C ALA A 425 24.91 28.91 66.04
N LEU A 426 25.81 28.88 65.05
CA LEU A 426 27.26 28.74 65.25
C LEU A 426 27.84 29.95 66.00
N VAL A 427 27.45 31.17 65.62
CA VAL A 427 27.87 32.39 66.31
C VAL A 427 27.39 32.37 67.77
N GLY A 428 26.13 31.99 68.01
CA GLY A 428 25.61 31.81 69.38
C GLY A 428 26.39 30.78 70.18
N ALA A 429 26.72 29.63 69.57
CA ALA A 429 27.50 28.56 70.22
C ALA A 429 28.95 28.97 70.51
N LEU A 430 29.64 29.61 69.56
CA LEU A 430 31.02 30.10 69.75
C LEU A 430 31.08 31.20 70.81
N TRP A 431 30.08 32.07 70.85
CA TRP A 431 29.98 33.08 71.90
C TRP A 431 29.77 32.44 73.27
N LEU A 432 28.87 31.46 73.40
CA LEU A 432 28.71 30.70 74.64
C LEU A 432 29.99 29.97 75.06
N LEU A 433 30.71 29.37 74.09
CA LEU A 433 31.99 28.71 74.36
C LEU A 433 33.06 29.70 74.83
N ALA A 434 33.13 30.89 74.22
CA ALA A 434 34.03 31.95 74.64
C ALA A 434 33.71 32.42 76.06
N LEU A 435 32.43 32.56 76.42
CA LEU A 435 32.00 32.88 77.79
C LEU A 435 32.40 31.79 78.79
N VAL A 436 32.22 30.51 78.44
CA VAL A 436 32.66 29.38 79.28
C VAL A 436 34.18 29.38 79.47
N ALA A 437 34.94 29.64 78.40
CA ALA A 437 36.41 29.74 78.49
C ALA A 437 36.84 30.94 79.34
N LEU A 438 36.18 32.09 79.19
CA LEU A 438 36.45 33.29 79.96
C LEU A 438 36.23 33.04 81.46
N GLY A 439 35.15 32.33 81.82
CA GLY A 439 34.91 31.93 83.20
C GLY A 439 35.80 30.83 83.73
N PHE A 440 36.28 29.93 82.86
CA PHE A 440 37.34 29.00 83.22
C PHE A 440 38.64 29.72 83.62
N PHE A 441 38.95 30.84 82.95
CA PHE A 441 40.09 31.70 83.27
C PHE A 441 39.78 32.79 84.33
N GLN A 442 38.59 32.78 84.95
CA GLN A 442 38.13 33.77 85.95
C GLN A 442 38.10 35.23 85.42
N LEU A 443 37.88 35.43 84.13
CA LEU A 443 37.82 36.74 83.46
C LEU A 443 36.37 37.20 83.20
N ASP A 444 35.42 36.71 83.98
CA ASP A 444 33.97 36.83 83.73
C ASP A 444 33.44 38.28 83.59
N ASP A 445 34.11 39.25 84.22
CA ASP A 445 33.65 40.65 84.30
C ASP A 445 34.10 41.55 83.13
N VAL A 446 34.84 41.02 82.15
CA VAL A 446 35.46 41.86 81.10
C VAL A 446 34.50 42.14 79.93
N VAL A 447 33.45 41.33 79.72
CA VAL A 447 32.56 41.44 78.56
C VAL A 447 31.10 41.64 78.97
N PRO A 448 30.46 42.78 78.67
CA PRO A 448 29.05 42.98 78.99
C PRO A 448 28.18 42.02 78.17
N LEU A 449 27.31 41.26 78.85
CA LEU A 449 26.35 40.35 78.25
C LEU A 449 25.07 41.11 77.85
N PRO A 450 24.82 41.38 76.56
CA PRO A 450 23.53 41.92 76.14
C PRO A 450 22.44 40.88 76.44
N ARG A 451 21.45 41.27 77.27
CA ARG A 451 20.29 40.45 77.62
C ARG A 451 19.05 41.03 76.97
N VAL A 452 18.22 40.16 76.43
CA VAL A 452 16.90 40.51 75.90
C VAL A 452 15.88 39.73 76.73
N GLU A 453 14.98 40.43 77.42
CA GLU A 453 13.94 39.83 78.28
C GLU A 453 14.47 38.81 79.31
N GLY A 454 15.64 39.07 79.88
CA GLY A 454 16.25 38.21 80.92
C GLY A 454 17.05 37.01 80.39
N LEU A 455 17.01 36.72 79.08
CA LEU A 455 17.82 35.67 78.46
C LEU A 455 19.11 36.25 77.84
N PRO A 456 20.27 35.57 77.98
CA PRO A 456 21.48 35.97 77.27
C PRO A 456 21.28 35.87 75.75
N LEU A 457 21.58 36.94 75.01
CA LEU A 457 21.48 36.98 73.54
C LEU A 457 22.14 35.75 72.85
N PRO A 458 23.29 35.22 73.30
CA PRO A 458 23.89 34.03 72.70
C PRO A 458 23.00 32.77 72.78
N THR A 459 22.25 32.60 73.88
CA THR A 459 21.32 31.46 74.04
C THR A 459 20.10 31.59 73.12
N LEU A 460 19.61 32.81 72.90
CA LEU A 460 18.54 33.09 71.95
C LEU A 460 18.99 32.85 70.51
N LEU A 461 20.20 33.28 70.12
CA LEU A 461 20.75 33.03 68.78
C LEU A 461 20.89 31.53 68.49
N LEU A 462 21.38 30.77 69.46
CA LEU A 462 21.49 29.31 69.36
C LEU A 462 20.11 28.64 69.31
N GLY A 463 19.21 28.97 70.24
CA GLY A 463 17.88 28.39 70.34
C GLY A 463 17.00 28.70 69.13
N CYS A 464 16.89 29.98 68.75
CA CYS A 464 16.10 30.42 67.61
C CYS A 464 16.66 29.86 66.29
N GLY A 465 17.99 29.82 66.11
CA GLY A 465 18.61 29.24 64.91
C GLY A 465 18.30 27.75 64.74
N LEU A 466 18.34 26.97 65.83
CA LEU A 466 18.02 25.54 65.81
C LEU A 466 16.51 25.27 65.62
N VAL A 467 15.65 25.95 66.39
CA VAL A 467 14.18 25.77 66.31
C VAL A 467 13.64 26.24 64.96
N ALA A 468 14.03 27.42 64.49
CA ALA A 468 13.60 27.91 63.18
C ALA A 468 14.14 27.03 62.05
N GLY A 469 15.38 26.53 62.15
CA GLY A 469 15.94 25.59 61.19
C GLY A 469 15.17 24.27 61.12
N PHE A 470 14.73 23.75 62.27
CA PHE A 470 13.91 22.54 62.37
C PHE A 470 12.51 22.74 61.78
N LEU A 471 11.83 23.84 62.14
CA LEU A 471 10.50 24.18 61.61
C LEU A 471 10.54 24.39 60.10
N LEU A 472 11.56 25.09 59.58
CA LEU A 472 11.75 25.28 58.15
C LEU A 472 11.95 23.95 57.42
N ALA A 473 12.72 23.02 58.00
CA ALA A 473 12.89 21.69 57.45
C ALA A 473 11.59 20.86 57.48
N LEU A 474 10.77 21.00 58.54
CA LEU A 474 9.48 20.32 58.65
C LEU A 474 8.49 20.80 57.58
N LEU A 475 8.43 22.12 57.34
CA LEU A 475 7.58 22.75 56.33
C LEU A 475 8.03 22.45 54.89
N ALA A 476 9.34 22.29 54.65
CA ALA A 476 9.87 21.96 53.33
C ALA A 476 9.60 20.50 52.90
N ARG A 477 9.51 19.56 53.84
CA ARG A 477 9.28 18.12 53.56
C ARG A 477 8.05 17.82 52.69
N PRO A 478 6.83 18.28 53.01
CA PRO A 478 5.65 18.00 52.18
C PRO A 478 5.77 18.60 50.77
N LEU A 479 6.39 19.78 50.63
CA LEU A 479 6.62 20.42 49.34
C LEU A 479 7.61 19.62 48.46
N VAL A 480 8.68 19.10 49.06
CA VAL A 480 9.62 18.20 48.37
C VAL A 480 8.93 16.91 47.92
N ARG A 481 8.11 16.29 48.79
CA ARG A 481 7.35 15.08 48.45
C ARG A 481 6.33 15.32 47.33
N MET A 482 5.61 16.45 47.38
CA MET A 482 4.69 16.83 46.32
C MET A 482 5.41 17.04 44.98
N ARG A 483 6.57 17.70 44.99
CA ARG A 483 7.39 17.87 43.78
C ARG A 483 7.88 16.52 43.24
N ALA A 484 8.37 15.63 44.10
CA ALA A 484 8.81 14.29 43.71
C ALA A 484 7.68 13.51 43.03
N ARG A 485 6.48 13.51 43.61
CA ARG A 485 5.28 12.91 43.00
C ARG A 485 4.88 13.55 41.67
N ARG A 486 4.90 14.89 41.58
CA ARG A 486 4.58 15.60 40.33
C ARG A 486 5.57 15.25 39.21
N ARG A 487 6.86 15.15 39.53
CA ARG A 487 7.92 14.76 38.58
C ARG A 487 7.81 13.29 38.18
N ALA A 488 7.53 12.40 39.13
CA ALA A 488 7.26 10.99 38.86
C ALA A 488 6.08 10.83 37.90
N ARG A 489 4.93 11.48 38.17
CA ARG A 489 3.78 11.48 37.26
C ARG A 489 4.08 12.06 35.88
N ALA A 490 4.96 13.06 35.79
CA ALA A 490 5.36 13.63 34.51
C ALA A 490 6.25 12.68 33.71
N ALA A 491 7.20 12.01 34.38
CA ALA A 491 8.02 10.96 33.79
C ALA A 491 7.17 9.76 33.33
N GLU A 492 6.25 9.31 34.17
CA GLU A 492 5.30 8.23 33.87
C GLU A 492 4.47 8.53 32.62
N ARG A 493 3.93 9.76 32.48
CA ARG A 493 3.19 10.18 31.28
C ARG A 493 4.07 10.15 30.02
N ARG A 494 5.33 10.59 30.11
CA ARG A 494 6.26 10.59 28.97
C ARG A 494 6.64 9.17 28.55
N LEU A 495 6.93 8.31 29.52
CA LEU A 495 7.23 6.90 29.28
C LEU A 495 6.04 6.16 28.67
N ARG A 496 4.83 6.34 29.21
CA ARG A 496 3.61 5.77 28.60
C ARG A 496 3.35 6.28 27.20
N ALA A 497 3.61 7.56 26.92
CA ALA A 497 3.48 8.09 25.57
C ALA A 497 4.48 7.44 24.60
N ALA A 498 5.75 7.29 25.00
CA ALA A 498 6.78 6.62 24.19
C ALA A 498 6.43 5.15 23.93
N ILE A 499 5.95 4.42 24.94
CA ILE A 499 5.50 3.04 24.80
C ILE A 499 4.25 2.95 23.93
N GLY A 500 3.32 3.90 24.05
CA GLY A 500 2.15 4.01 23.17
C GLY A 500 2.56 4.15 21.69
N THR A 501 3.59 4.94 21.39
CA THR A 501 4.15 5.03 20.03
C THR A 501 4.70 3.69 19.56
N VAL A 502 5.49 2.99 20.39
CA VAL A 502 6.02 1.65 20.03
C VAL A 502 4.89 0.65 19.81
N ALA A 503 3.88 0.62 20.69
CA ALA A 503 2.71 -0.25 20.54
C ALA A 503 1.95 0.06 19.24
N GLN A 504 1.84 1.33 18.89
CA GLN A 504 1.21 1.76 17.64
C GLN A 504 2.00 1.30 16.42
N GLU A 505 3.32 1.47 16.42
CA GLU A 505 4.19 1.18 15.28
C GLU A 505 4.45 -0.32 15.08
N GLU A 506 4.73 -1.05 16.16
CA GLU A 506 5.19 -2.44 16.08
C GLU A 506 4.04 -3.45 16.11
N LEU A 507 2.89 -3.11 16.72
CA LEU A 507 1.75 -4.03 16.86
C LEU A 507 0.52 -3.55 16.09
N LEU A 508 -0.01 -2.38 16.44
CA LEU A 508 -1.30 -1.94 15.91
C LEU A 508 -1.25 -1.61 14.42
N ALA A 509 -0.20 -0.93 13.95
CA ALA A 509 -0.06 -0.57 12.54
C ALA A 509 0.05 -1.82 11.62
N PRO A 510 0.92 -2.81 11.91
CA PRO A 510 0.95 -4.06 11.15
C PRO A 510 -0.39 -4.82 11.19
N MET A 511 -1.05 -4.89 12.35
CA MET A 511 -2.37 -5.51 12.46
C MET A 511 -3.43 -4.80 11.60
N THR A 512 -3.43 -3.46 11.58
CA THR A 512 -4.34 -2.68 10.74
C THR A 512 -4.03 -2.83 9.25
N ALA A 513 -2.75 -2.92 8.88
CA ALA A 513 -2.33 -3.15 7.50
C ALA A 513 -2.86 -4.48 6.96
N VAL A 514 -2.79 -5.57 7.74
CA VAL A 514 -3.37 -6.88 7.36
C VAL A 514 -4.88 -6.76 7.10
N ARG A 515 -5.60 -5.97 7.89
CA ARG A 515 -7.03 -5.75 7.70
C ARG A 515 -7.35 -4.90 6.47
N GLU A 516 -6.54 -3.89 6.18
CA GLU A 516 -6.63 -3.11 4.93
C GLU A 516 -6.33 -3.99 3.71
N ASP A 517 -5.33 -4.86 3.81
CA ASP A 517 -4.97 -5.84 2.78
C ASP A 517 -6.14 -6.80 2.52
N ALA A 518 -6.78 -7.34 3.57
CA ALA A 518 -7.96 -8.17 3.45
C ALA A 518 -9.13 -7.45 2.75
N ALA A 519 -9.34 -6.16 3.04
CA ALA A 519 -10.36 -5.36 2.37
C ALA A 519 -10.06 -5.14 0.89
N ARG A 520 -8.80 -4.82 0.53
CA ARG A 520 -8.36 -4.69 -0.86
C ARG A 520 -8.48 -6.00 -1.63
N PHE A 521 -8.11 -7.11 -1.00
CA PHE A 521 -8.27 -8.45 -1.57
C PHE A 521 -9.75 -8.73 -1.90
N ARG A 522 -10.65 -8.46 -0.96
CA ARG A 522 -12.09 -8.65 -1.17
C ARG A 522 -12.63 -7.79 -2.31
N GLU A 523 -12.27 -6.52 -2.37
CA GLU A 523 -12.69 -5.63 -3.45
C GLU A 523 -12.18 -6.11 -4.81
N ALA A 524 -10.91 -6.53 -4.88
CA ALA A 524 -10.30 -7.08 -6.08
C ALA A 524 -11.00 -8.38 -6.55
N VAL A 525 -11.28 -9.29 -5.63
CA VAL A 525 -12.02 -10.53 -5.92
C VAL A 525 -13.45 -10.24 -6.40
N HIS A 526 -14.15 -9.30 -5.77
CA HIS A 526 -15.50 -8.90 -6.20
C HIS A 526 -15.49 -8.32 -7.61
N ARG A 527 -14.55 -7.41 -7.92
CA ARG A 527 -14.36 -6.87 -9.27
C ARG A 527 -14.05 -7.95 -10.30
N ALA A 528 -13.23 -8.94 -9.97
CA ALA A 528 -12.93 -10.05 -10.88
C ALA A 528 -14.15 -10.95 -11.16
N SER A 529 -15.07 -11.05 -10.19
CA SER A 529 -16.26 -11.92 -10.27
C SER A 529 -17.43 -11.33 -11.08
N ARG A 530 -17.61 -10.01 -11.05
CA ARG A 530 -18.66 -9.27 -11.78
C ARG A 530 -18.43 -9.37 -13.27
#